data_AF-A0A957AQN4-F1
#
_entry.id   AF-A0A957AQN4-F1
#
_cell.length_a   1.000
_cell.length_b   1.000
_cell.length_c   1.000
_cell.angle_alpha   90.00
_cell.angle_beta   90.00
_cell.angle_gamma   90.00
#
_symmetry.space_group_name_H-M   'P 1'
#
loop_
_entity.id
_entity.type
_entity.pdbx_description
1 polymer ?
#
loop_
_entity_poly.entity_id
_entity_poly.type
_entity_poly.pdbx_seq_one_letter_code
_entity_poly.pdbx_strand_id
1 'polypeptide(L)'
;MEPQPQLIIPTPPASAVEATPALLIANNAGVVITDPVSDVVPTVDPAVESLITEVSQQQLMAYVRQLEGFGTRNAFSDTQSETFGIGAARRWIFNEFVRVGNGRL
;
A
#
# COMPACT_ATOMS: atom_id res chain seq x y z
N MET A 1 -14.14 -10.64 20.91
CA MET A 1 -13.05 -10.04 20.11
C MET A 1 -13.41 -10.36 18.68
N GLU A 2 -14.11 -9.44 18.04
CA GLU A 2 -14.73 -9.70 16.73
C GLU A 2 -13.62 -9.72 15.66
N PRO A 3 -13.55 -10.76 14.81
CA PRO A 3 -12.58 -10.80 13.74
C PRO A 3 -12.84 -9.63 12.78
N GLN A 4 -11.79 -8.88 12.44
CA GLN A 4 -11.88 -7.82 11.43
C GLN A 4 -12.36 -8.42 10.10
N PRO A 5 -13.31 -7.80 9.40
CA PRO A 5 -13.82 -8.33 8.14
C PRO A 5 -12.68 -8.40 7.13
N GLN A 6 -12.48 -9.57 6.53
CA GLN A 6 -11.53 -9.72 5.43
C GLN A 6 -11.97 -8.79 4.29
N LEU A 7 -11.07 -7.95 3.80
CA LEU A 7 -11.29 -7.16 2.59
C LEU A 7 -11.40 -8.13 1.40
N ILE A 8 -12.62 -8.52 1.06
CA ILE A 8 -12.91 -9.32 -0.13
C ILE A 8 -12.83 -8.33 -1.30
N ILE A 9 -11.72 -8.33 -2.03
CA ILE A 9 -11.69 -7.69 -3.34
C ILE A 9 -12.50 -8.61 -4.27
N PRO A 10 -13.66 -8.18 -4.80
CA PRO A 10 -14.44 -9.03 -5.68
C PRO A 10 -13.63 -9.26 -6.96
N THR A 11 -13.13 -10.47 -7.15
CA THR A 11 -12.78 -10.93 -8.50
C THR A 11 -14.11 -11.02 -9.26
N PRO A 12 -14.31 -10.25 -10.33
CA PRO A 12 -15.54 -10.34 -11.09
C PRO A 12 -15.69 -11.78 -11.59
N PRO A 13 -16.89 -12.41 -11.51
CA PRO A 13 -17.12 -13.67 -12.18
C PRO A 13 -16.86 -13.46 -13.66
N ALA A 14 -16.26 -14.45 -14.33
CA ALA A 14 -16.12 -14.46 -15.78
C ALA A 14 -17.53 -14.48 -16.40
N SER A 15 -18.17 -13.31 -16.52
CA SER A 15 -19.43 -13.15 -17.22
C SER A 15 -19.15 -13.37 -18.70
N ALA A 16 -19.78 -14.37 -19.28
CA ALA A 16 -19.85 -14.53 -20.72
C ALA A 16 -20.48 -13.24 -21.29
N VAL A 17 -19.67 -12.41 -21.96
CA VAL A 17 -20.10 -11.13 -22.55
C VAL A 17 -20.74 -11.42 -23.90
N GLU A 18 -22.05 -11.20 -23.98
CA GLU A 18 -22.75 -11.05 -25.26
C GLU A 18 -22.34 -9.72 -25.91
N ALA A 19 -21.98 -9.80 -27.20
CA ALA A 19 -21.34 -8.73 -27.97
C ALA A 19 -22.14 -7.41 -27.98
N THR A 20 -21.50 -6.32 -27.55
CA THR A 20 -22.00 -4.94 -27.69
C THR A 20 -21.22 -4.23 -28.81
N PRO A 21 -21.86 -3.44 -29.70
CA PRO A 21 -21.24 -3.00 -30.95
C PRO A 21 -20.21 -1.86 -30.81
N ALA A 22 -18.96 -2.21 -31.05
CA ALA A 22 -17.91 -1.50 -31.82
C ALA A 22 -17.68 0.02 -31.70
N LEU A 23 -16.71 0.40 -30.86
CA LEU A 23 -15.81 1.53 -31.13
C LEU A 23 -14.65 1.01 -32.02
N LEU A 24 -14.43 1.63 -33.19
CA LEU A 24 -13.45 1.19 -34.19
C LEU A 24 -12.09 1.87 -34.01
N ILE A 25 -11.07 1.12 -33.61
CA ILE A 25 -9.66 1.52 -33.77
C ILE A 25 -8.98 0.53 -34.70
N ALA A 26 -8.51 1.02 -35.87
CA ALA A 26 -7.84 0.20 -36.86
C ALA A 26 -6.40 -0.08 -36.44
N ASN A 27 -6.06 -1.35 -36.24
CA ASN A 27 -4.67 -1.81 -36.22
C ASN A 27 -4.25 -2.31 -37.62
N ASN A 28 -2.95 -2.49 -37.82
CA ASN A 28 -2.29 -2.82 -39.09
C ASN A 28 -2.71 -4.19 -39.67
N ALA A 29 -3.50 -4.97 -38.92
CA ALA A 29 -4.03 -6.27 -39.31
C ALA A 29 -5.52 -6.23 -39.70
N GLY A 30 -6.15 -5.05 -39.69
CA GLY A 30 -7.57 -4.91 -40.03
C GLY A 30 -8.52 -5.50 -38.99
N VAL A 31 -8.08 -5.67 -37.74
CA VAL A 31 -8.90 -6.23 -36.65
C VAL A 31 -9.45 -5.09 -35.80
N VAL A 32 -10.77 -5.06 -35.66
CA VAL A 32 -11.53 -4.06 -34.88
C VAL A 32 -11.63 -4.53 -33.44
N ILE A 33 -10.98 -3.83 -32.50
CA ILE A 33 -11.06 -4.12 -31.05
C ILE A 33 -12.08 -3.18 -30.41
N THR A 34 -13.08 -3.74 -29.75
CA THR A 34 -14.29 -3.00 -29.32
C THR A 34 -14.57 -3.08 -27.82
N ASP A 35 -13.65 -3.64 -27.04
CA ASP A 35 -13.84 -3.88 -25.61
C ASP A 35 -13.15 -2.78 -24.76
N PRO A 36 -13.86 -2.08 -23.85
CA PRO A 36 -13.25 -1.12 -22.93
C PRO A 36 -12.48 -1.80 -21.79
N VAL A 37 -12.59 -3.12 -21.61
CA VAL A 37 -11.81 -3.87 -20.64
C VAL A 37 -10.46 -4.24 -21.26
N SER A 38 -9.39 -3.83 -20.59
CA SER A 38 -8.05 -4.26 -20.97
C SER A 38 -7.87 -5.72 -20.54
N ASP A 39 -7.83 -6.65 -21.49
CA ASP A 39 -7.49 -8.06 -21.27
C ASP A 39 -6.02 -8.29 -20.89
N VAL A 40 -5.26 -7.21 -20.72
CA VAL A 40 -3.85 -7.25 -20.30
C VAL A 40 -3.81 -7.61 -18.82
N VAL A 41 -3.54 -8.88 -18.53
CA VAL A 41 -3.09 -9.31 -17.20
C VAL A 41 -1.70 -8.70 -16.99
N PRO A 42 -1.52 -7.77 -16.03
CA PRO A 42 -0.21 -7.17 -15.80
C PRO A 42 0.75 -8.25 -15.33
N THR A 43 1.92 -8.31 -15.95
CA THR A 43 2.99 -9.21 -15.50
C THR A 43 3.54 -8.67 -14.18
N VAL A 44 3.62 -9.54 -13.18
CA VAL A 44 4.20 -9.20 -11.87
C VAL A 44 5.72 -9.14 -12.00
N ASP A 45 6.33 -8.06 -11.54
CA ASP A 45 7.78 -7.93 -11.46
C ASP A 45 8.32 -8.80 -10.30
N PRO A 46 9.22 -9.78 -10.56
CA PRO A 46 9.80 -10.62 -9.50
C PRO A 46 10.50 -9.83 -8.39
N ALA A 47 11.06 -8.66 -8.69
CA ALA A 47 11.67 -7.79 -7.69
C ALA A 47 10.63 -7.24 -6.71
N VAL A 48 9.45 -6.88 -7.20
CA VAL A 48 8.34 -6.40 -6.36
C VAL A 48 7.78 -7.53 -5.52
N GLU A 49 7.63 -8.73 -6.08
CA GLU A 49 7.19 -9.91 -5.32
C GLU A 49 8.13 -10.21 -4.15
N SER A 50 9.45 -10.15 -4.40
CA SER A 50 10.47 -10.36 -3.37
C SER A 50 10.32 -9.34 -2.22
N LEU A 51 10.15 -8.05 -2.54
CA LEU A 51 9.97 -7.00 -1.54
C LEU A 51 8.73 -7.21 -0.66
N ILE A 52 7.64 -7.73 -1.24
CA ILE A 52 6.41 -8.03 -0.48
C ILE A 52 6.68 -9.14 0.54
N THR A 53 7.43 -10.18 0.16
CA THR A 53 7.75 -11.30 1.07
C THR A 53 8.67 -10.91 2.23
N GLU A 54 9.45 -9.85 2.08
CA GLU A 54 10.35 -9.33 3.12
C GLU A 54 9.63 -8.50 4.20
N VAL A 55 8.36 -8.13 3.98
CA VAL A 55 7.59 -7.31 4.94
C VAL A 55 7.35 -8.09 6.24
N SER A 56 7.87 -7.55 7.35
CA SER A 56 7.71 -8.16 8.68
C SER A 56 6.55 -7.58 9.47
N GLN A 57 5.52 -8.38 9.72
CA GLN A 57 4.41 -8.01 10.61
C GLN A 57 4.88 -7.65 12.02
N GLN A 58 5.87 -8.38 12.55
CA GLN A 58 6.41 -8.12 13.89
C GLN A 58 7.02 -6.72 13.99
N GLN A 59 7.78 -6.30 12.98
CA GLN A 59 8.38 -4.97 12.95
C GLN A 59 7.30 -3.87 12.88
N LEU A 60 6.29 -4.05 12.04
CA LEU A 60 5.16 -3.11 11.95
C LEU A 60 4.46 -2.93 13.30
N MET A 61 4.21 -4.03 14.01
CA MET A 61 3.59 -3.98 15.34
C MET A 61 4.50 -3.32 16.38
N ALA A 62 5.82 -3.50 16.29
CA ALA A 62 6.76 -2.80 17.16
C ALA A 62 6.68 -1.27 16.95
N TYR A 63 6.61 -0.81 15.71
CA TYR A 63 6.46 0.62 15.40
C TYR A 63 5.13 1.19 15.91
N VAL A 64 4.02 0.45 15.75
CA VAL A 64 2.71 0.86 16.29
C VAL A 64 2.78 1.03 17.80
N ARG A 65 3.29 0.03 18.53
CA ARG A 65 3.40 0.08 20.00
C ARG A 65 4.27 1.24 20.48
N GLN A 66 5.39 1.48 19.80
CA GLN A 66 6.28 2.58 20.12
C GLN A 66 5.59 3.93 19.93
N LEU A 67 4.87 4.10 18.82
CA LEU A 67 4.12 5.33 18.53
C LEU A 67 2.98 5.56 19.52
N GLU A 68 2.31 4.50 19.98
CA GLU A 68 1.26 4.56 21.03
C GLU A 68 1.85 4.94 22.39
N GLY A 69 3.07 4.50 22.69
CA GLY A 69 3.77 4.78 23.95
C GLY A 69 4.01 6.26 24.24
N PHE A 70 4.02 7.13 23.23
CA PHE A 70 4.16 8.59 23.42
C PHE A 70 2.91 9.27 24.00
N GLY A 71 1.80 8.54 24.17
CA GLY A 71 0.54 9.03 24.74
C GLY A 71 -0.32 9.86 23.77
N THR A 72 0.28 10.80 23.03
CA THR A 72 -0.40 11.54 21.95
C THR A 72 0.55 11.85 20.79
N ARG A 73 -0.02 11.93 19.58
CA ARG A 73 0.67 12.33 18.34
C ARG A 73 0.01 13.55 17.69
N ASN A 74 -0.76 14.31 18.47
CA ASN A 74 -1.43 15.51 17.98
C ASN A 74 -0.42 16.63 17.73
N ALA A 75 -0.53 17.32 16.60
CA ALA A 75 0.41 18.38 16.19
C ALA A 75 0.49 19.58 17.16
N PHE A 76 -0.54 19.82 17.98
CA PHE A 76 -0.57 20.89 18.99
C PHE A 76 -0.02 20.47 20.36
N SER A 77 0.42 19.21 20.53
CA SER A 77 1.04 18.77 21.78
C SER A 77 2.48 19.28 21.95
N ASP A 78 3.05 19.06 23.13
CA ASP A 78 4.39 19.55 23.47
C ASP A 78 5.45 19.07 22.47
N THR A 79 6.30 20.01 22.05
CA THR A 79 7.37 19.81 21.07
C THR A 79 8.74 19.61 21.72
N GLN A 80 8.90 19.98 22.99
CA GLN A 80 10.17 19.92 23.69
C GLN A 80 10.33 18.65 24.51
N SER A 81 9.24 18.03 24.98
CA SER A 81 9.30 16.76 25.70
C SER A 81 10.01 15.66 24.91
N GLU A 82 10.90 14.94 25.59
CA GLU A 82 11.68 13.82 25.04
C GLU A 82 10.90 12.50 25.09
N THR A 83 9.88 12.39 25.94
CA THR A 83 9.21 11.13 26.27
C THR A 83 7.71 11.13 26.00
N PHE A 84 7.06 12.30 25.84
CA PHE A 84 5.62 12.43 25.65
C PHE A 84 5.27 13.37 24.50
N GLY A 85 4.20 13.08 23.78
CA GLY A 85 3.65 13.97 22.75
C GLY A 85 4.38 13.95 21.41
N ILE A 86 4.07 14.95 20.57
CA ILE A 86 4.53 15.03 19.18
C ILE A 86 6.03 15.27 19.04
N GLY A 87 6.64 15.99 19.98
CA GLY A 87 8.09 16.22 19.98
C GLY A 87 8.87 14.91 20.04
N ALA A 88 8.57 14.07 21.03
CA ALA A 88 9.16 12.76 21.21
C ALA A 88 8.94 11.85 19.99
N ALA A 89 7.69 11.78 19.50
CA ALA A 89 7.33 10.95 18.36
C ALA A 89 8.08 11.34 17.07
N ARG A 90 8.20 12.64 16.75
CA ARG A 90 8.91 13.11 15.56
C ARG A 90 10.40 12.77 15.58
N ARG A 91 11.06 13.01 16.71
CA ARG A 91 12.48 12.66 16.89
C ARG A 91 12.71 11.17 16.74
N TRP A 92 11.84 10.36 17.32
CA TRP A 92 11.92 8.92 17.18
C TRP A 92 11.74 8.48 15.71
N ILE A 93 10.73 8.99 15.00
CA ILE A 93 10.51 8.70 13.57
C ILE A 93 11.74 9.07 12.73
N PHE A 94 12.32 10.26 12.96
CA PHE A 94 13.53 10.68 12.27
C PHE A 94 14.69 9.70 12.52
N ASN A 95 14.92 9.32 13.77
CA ASN A 95 15.99 8.37 14.12
C ASN A 95 15.75 6.98 13.52
N GLU A 96 14.51 6.49 13.50
CA GLU A 96 14.18 5.22 12.85
C GLU A 96 14.47 5.25 11.37
N PHE A 97 14.14 6.36 10.72
CA PHE A 97 14.49 6.58 9.34
C PHE A 97 16.02 6.54 9.15
N VAL A 98 16.79 7.35 9.90
CA VAL A 98 18.25 7.31 9.84
C VAL A 98 18.78 5.88 10.06
N ARG A 99 18.20 5.11 10.99
CA ARG A 99 18.57 3.71 11.26
C ARG A 99 18.31 2.80 10.06
N VAL A 100 17.10 2.79 9.49
CA VAL A 100 16.75 1.87 8.38
C VAL A 100 17.40 2.26 7.06
N GLY A 101 17.70 3.55 6.88
CA GLY A 101 18.44 4.06 5.72
C GLY A 101 19.94 3.80 5.80
N ASN A 102 20.47 3.11 6.83
CA ASN A 102 21.90 2.99 7.09
C ASN A 102 22.60 4.36 7.15
N GLY A 103 22.01 5.30 7.87
CA GLY A 103 22.45 6.70 7.96
C GLY A 103 22.05 7.56 6.77
N ARG A 104 21.32 7.00 5.80
CA ARG A 104 20.87 7.69 4.58
C ARG A 104 19.37 7.96 4.66
N LEU A 105 18.98 8.80 5.64
CA LEU A 105 17.73 9.55 5.64
C LEU A 105 17.95 10.97 6.13
#